data_AF-A0A659N529-F1
#
_entry.id   AF-A0A659N529-F1
#
_cell.length_a   1.000
_cell.length_b   1.000
_cell.length_c   1.000
_cell.angle_alpha   90.00
_cell.angle_beta   90.00
_cell.angle_gamma   90.00
#
_symmetry.space_group_name_H-M   'P 1'
#
loop_
_entity.id
_entity.type
_entity.pdbx_description
1 polymer ?
#
loop_
_entity_poly.entity_id
_entity_poly.type
_entity_poly.pdbx_seq_one_letter_code
_entity_poly.pdbx_strand_id
1 'polypeptide(L)'
;MLLPWLILIPFIGGFLCWQTERFGVKVPRWIALITMGLTLALGLQLWLQGGYSLTQSAGIPQWQSEFVLPWIPRFGISIHLALDGLSLLMVVLTGLLGVLAVLCSWREIEKYQGFFHLNLMWILGGVIGVFLAIDMFLFFFFWEMMLVPMYF
;
A
#
# COMPACT_ATOMS: atom_id res chain seq x y z
N MET A 1 -0.44 -5.79 -14.00
CA MET A 1 -1.38 -4.64 -14.06
C MET A 1 -2.07 -4.31 -12.73
N LEU A 2 -2.03 -5.17 -11.71
CA LEU A 2 -2.67 -4.90 -10.40
C LEU A 2 -1.80 -4.06 -9.43
N LEU A 3 -0.51 -3.95 -9.70
CA LEU A 3 0.46 -3.29 -8.81
C LEU A 3 0.13 -1.83 -8.47
N PRO A 4 -0.31 -0.97 -9.43
CA PRO A 4 -0.69 0.39 -9.07
C PRO A 4 -1.88 0.46 -8.11
N TRP A 5 -2.80 -0.52 -8.18
CA TRP A 5 -3.99 -0.55 -7.32
C TRP A 5 -3.66 -0.86 -5.86
N LEU A 6 -2.61 -1.65 -5.59
CA LEU A 6 -2.12 -1.91 -4.23
C LEU A 6 -1.69 -0.62 -3.52
N ILE A 7 -1.18 0.35 -4.27
CA ILE A 7 -0.77 1.65 -3.75
C ILE A 7 -1.99 2.59 -3.74
N LEU A 8 -2.71 2.71 -4.87
CA LEU A 8 -3.79 3.68 -5.00
C LEU A 8 -4.95 3.46 -4.03
N ILE A 9 -5.30 2.21 -3.69
CA ILE A 9 -6.42 1.93 -2.77
C ILE A 9 -6.19 2.53 -1.38
N PRO A 10 -5.04 2.32 -0.72
CA PRO A 10 -4.71 3.03 0.51
C PRO A 10 -4.73 4.55 0.36
N PHE A 11 -4.12 5.12 -0.68
CA PHE A 11 -4.07 6.59 -0.86
C PHE A 11 -5.45 7.21 -1.04
N ILE A 12 -6.28 6.62 -1.92
CA ILE A 12 -7.67 7.03 -2.14
C ILE A 12 -8.49 6.80 -0.86
N GLY A 13 -8.27 5.68 -0.18
CA GLY A 13 -8.92 5.34 1.08
C GLY A 13 -8.66 6.38 2.17
N GLY A 14 -7.42 6.82 2.33
CA GLY A 14 -7.06 7.89 3.25
C GLY A 14 -7.75 9.21 2.92
N PHE A 15 -7.77 9.60 1.64
CA PHE A 15 -8.46 10.81 1.20
C PHE A 15 -9.97 10.75 1.44
N LEU A 16 -10.60 9.59 1.19
CA LEU A 16 -12.00 9.35 1.49
C LEU A 16 -12.28 9.41 3.01
N CYS A 17 -11.39 8.87 3.85
CA CYS A 17 -11.54 8.96 5.32
C CYS A 17 -11.60 10.42 5.78
N TRP A 18 -10.73 11.28 5.25
CA TRP A 18 -10.72 12.70 5.60
C TRP A 18 -11.97 13.44 5.13
N GLN A 19 -12.40 13.22 3.89
CA GLN A 19 -13.55 13.94 3.33
C GLN A 19 -14.89 13.46 3.95
N THR A 20 -14.99 12.18 4.29
CA THR A 20 -16.23 11.61 4.85
C THR A 20 -16.41 11.82 6.33
N GLU A 21 -15.38 12.31 7.04
CA GLU A 21 -15.51 12.74 8.44
C GLU A 21 -16.63 13.77 8.61
N ARG A 22 -16.84 14.63 7.60
CA ARG A 22 -17.92 15.64 7.58
C ARG A 22 -19.33 15.03 7.58
N PHE A 23 -19.48 13.80 7.09
CA PHE A 23 -20.77 13.11 7.05
C PHE A 23 -21.05 12.29 8.32
N GLY A 24 -20.04 12.04 9.15
CA GLY A 24 -20.22 11.42 10.45
C GLY A 24 -18.92 10.95 11.09
N VAL A 25 -18.81 11.18 12.41
CA VAL A 25 -17.64 10.82 13.24
C VAL A 25 -17.32 9.31 13.28
N LYS A 26 -18.22 8.46 12.76
CA LYS A 26 -18.01 7.01 12.72
C LYS A 26 -17.71 6.48 11.32
N VAL A 27 -17.82 7.28 10.27
CA VAL A 27 -17.63 6.84 8.88
C VAL A 27 -16.15 6.55 8.55
N PRO A 28 -15.16 7.37 8.97
CA PRO A 28 -13.77 7.19 8.57
C PRO A 28 -13.18 5.81 8.90
N ARG A 29 -13.44 5.29 10.11
CA ARG A 29 -12.99 3.95 10.54
C ARG A 29 -13.51 2.82 9.65
N TRP A 30 -14.75 2.92 9.16
CA TRP A 30 -15.33 1.92 8.26
C TRP A 30 -14.70 1.99 6.88
N ILE A 31 -14.44 3.18 6.37
CA ILE A 31 -13.74 3.36 5.10
C ILE A 31 -12.33 2.78 5.20
N ALA A 32 -11.58 3.14 6.24
CA ALA A 32 -10.24 2.61 6.49
C ALA A 32 -10.22 1.07 6.56
N LEU A 33 -11.21 0.48 7.23
CA LEU A 33 -11.32 -0.97 7.34
C LEU A 33 -11.62 -1.62 5.99
N ILE A 34 -12.54 -1.05 5.20
CA ILE A 34 -12.90 -1.54 3.87
C ILE A 34 -11.71 -1.43 2.92
N THR A 35 -10.99 -0.30 2.93
CA THR A 35 -9.85 -0.07 2.03
C THR A 35 -8.68 -0.99 2.37
N MET A 36 -8.39 -1.19 3.66
CA MET A 36 -7.38 -2.17 4.07
C MET A 36 -7.80 -3.61 3.77
N GLY A 37 -9.08 -3.94 3.95
CA GLY A 37 -9.63 -5.24 3.56
C GLY A 37 -9.48 -5.52 2.06
N LEU A 38 -9.76 -4.52 1.22
CA LEU A 38 -9.56 -4.60 -0.24
C LEU A 38 -8.07 -4.76 -0.60
N THR A 39 -7.18 -4.04 0.09
CA THR A 39 -5.74 -4.10 -0.15
C THR A 39 -5.19 -5.49 0.22
N LEU A 40 -5.61 -6.03 1.38
CA LEU A 40 -5.29 -7.38 1.80
C LEU A 40 -5.87 -8.44 0.85
N ALA A 41 -7.11 -8.27 0.41
CA ALA A 41 -7.74 -9.18 -0.54
C ALA A 41 -7.00 -9.21 -1.89
N LEU A 42 -6.54 -8.06 -2.39
CA LEU A 42 -5.69 -7.99 -3.59
C LEU A 42 -4.33 -8.64 -3.38
N GLY A 43 -3.70 -8.41 -2.22
CA GLY A 43 -2.45 -9.10 -1.86
C GLY A 43 -2.63 -10.62 -1.84
N LEU A 44 -3.71 -11.12 -1.24
CA LEU A 44 -4.05 -12.55 -1.24
C LEU A 44 -4.44 -13.08 -2.62
N GLN A 45 -5.08 -12.28 -3.46
CA GLN A 45 -5.40 -12.67 -4.83
C GLN A 45 -4.12 -12.85 -5.65
N LEU A 46 -3.18 -11.89 -5.56
CA LEU A 46 -1.86 -12.03 -6.16
C LEU A 46 -1.12 -13.23 -5.56
N TRP A 47 -1.33 -13.49 -4.27
CA TRP A 47 -0.84 -14.69 -3.63
C TRP A 47 -1.35 -15.95 -4.33
N LEU A 48 -2.66 -16.16 -4.41
CA LEU A 48 -3.25 -17.35 -5.04
C LEU A 48 -2.89 -17.52 -6.53
N GLN A 49 -2.61 -16.43 -7.25
CA GLN A 49 -2.19 -16.47 -8.65
C GLN A 49 -0.70 -16.78 -8.83
N GLY A 50 0.13 -16.50 -7.82
CA GLY A 50 1.54 -16.84 -7.83
C GLY A 50 1.75 -18.35 -7.71
N GLY A 51 2.36 -18.96 -8.73
CA GLY A 51 2.77 -20.37 -8.66
C GLY A 51 3.95 -20.54 -7.71
N TYR A 52 3.70 -20.80 -6.42
CA TYR A 52 4.76 -21.08 -5.44
C TYR A 52 5.35 -22.47 -5.64
N SER A 53 6.22 -22.62 -6.64
CA SER A 53 7.15 -23.75 -6.67
C SER A 53 8.43 -23.35 -5.95
N LEU A 54 8.89 -24.20 -5.02
CA LEU A 54 10.16 -24.04 -4.31
C LEU A 54 11.39 -24.25 -5.23
N THR A 55 11.15 -24.48 -6.51
CA THR A 55 12.12 -24.94 -7.51
C THR A 55 12.03 -24.07 -8.75
N GLN A 56 12.84 -23.03 -8.81
CA GLN A 56 13.48 -22.56 -10.05
C GLN A 56 14.56 -21.54 -9.73
N SER A 57 15.80 -22.06 -9.59
CA SER A 57 17.00 -21.25 -9.68
C SER A 57 17.29 -21.01 -11.17
N ALA A 58 16.57 -20.08 -11.77
CA ALA A 58 17.02 -19.43 -13.00
C ALA A 58 17.59 -18.09 -12.55
N GLY A 59 18.90 -17.85 -12.75
CA GLY A 59 19.62 -16.64 -12.31
C GLY A 59 19.21 -15.34 -13.00
N ILE A 60 17.92 -15.17 -13.31
CA ILE A 60 17.31 -14.01 -13.97
C ILE A 60 16.33 -13.41 -12.94
N PRO A 61 16.24 -12.07 -12.79
CA PRO A 61 15.23 -11.46 -11.93
C PRO A 61 13.83 -11.82 -12.45
N GLN A 62 13.20 -12.80 -11.79
CA GLN A 62 11.86 -13.27 -12.14
C GLN A 62 10.86 -12.59 -11.22
N TRP A 63 10.13 -11.64 -11.77
CA TRP A 63 8.99 -11.01 -11.11
C TRP A 63 7.71 -11.79 -11.46
N GLN A 64 6.86 -12.00 -10.47
CA GLN A 64 5.52 -12.57 -10.70
C GLN A 64 4.63 -11.59 -11.47
N SER A 65 4.81 -10.30 -11.22
CA SER A 65 4.16 -9.23 -11.94
C SER A 65 5.09 -8.03 -12.04
N GLU A 66 5.05 -7.36 -13.18
CA GLU A 66 5.83 -6.16 -13.45
C GLU A 66 4.92 -5.09 -14.07
N PHE A 67 5.19 -3.84 -13.76
CA PHE A 67 4.53 -2.68 -14.31
C PHE A 67 5.56 -1.57 -14.51
N VAL A 68 5.68 -1.09 -15.75
CA VAL A 68 6.61 -0.02 -16.12
C VAL A 68 5.83 1.08 -16.82
N LEU A 69 5.97 2.31 -16.33
CA LEU A 69 5.40 3.50 -16.96
C LEU A 69 6.43 4.64 -16.95
N PRO A 70 6.77 5.26 -18.10
CA PRO A 70 7.74 6.37 -18.13
C PRO A 70 7.28 7.55 -17.28
N TRP A 71 8.13 8.05 -16.37
CA TRP A 71 7.78 9.15 -15.47
C TRP A 71 8.62 10.41 -15.74
N ILE A 72 9.95 10.31 -15.65
CA ILE A 72 10.87 11.41 -15.95
C ILE A 72 11.92 10.90 -16.95
N PRO A 73 11.57 10.85 -18.26
CA PRO A 73 12.43 10.26 -19.28
C PRO A 73 13.82 10.93 -19.37
N ARG A 74 13.92 12.22 -19.03
CA ARG A 74 15.18 12.98 -19.03
C ARG A 74 16.25 12.34 -18.14
N PHE A 75 15.85 11.72 -17.03
CA PHE A 75 16.75 11.07 -16.08
C PHE A 75 16.69 9.53 -16.18
N GLY A 76 15.95 9.00 -17.17
CA GLY A 76 15.69 7.56 -17.26
C GLY A 76 14.80 7.01 -16.15
N ILE A 77 14.12 7.87 -15.38
CA ILE A 77 13.29 7.48 -14.25
C ILE A 77 11.92 7.02 -14.77
N SER A 78 11.44 5.90 -14.25
CA SER A 78 10.13 5.35 -14.57
C SER A 78 9.39 4.91 -13.32
N ILE A 79 8.06 4.87 -13.38
CA ILE A 79 7.26 4.16 -12.39
C ILE A 79 7.42 2.67 -12.69
N HIS A 80 8.48 2.10 -12.12
CA HIS A 80 8.78 0.68 -12.22
C HIS A 80 8.38 0.00 -10.91
N LEU A 81 7.31 -0.78 -10.99
CA LEU A 81 6.81 -1.60 -9.90
C LEU A 81 7.02 -3.06 -10.27
N ALA A 82 7.59 -3.83 -9.35
CA ALA A 82 7.82 -5.24 -9.52
C ALA A 82 7.41 -6.00 -8.27
N LEU A 83 6.92 -7.23 -8.45
CA LEU A 83 6.45 -8.09 -7.37
C LEU A 83 7.22 -9.41 -7.41
N ASP A 84 7.99 -9.68 -6.37
CA ASP A 84 8.59 -10.98 -6.09
C ASP A 84 7.91 -11.67 -4.90
N GLY A 85 8.35 -12.89 -4.58
CA GLY A 85 7.81 -13.66 -3.46
C GLY A 85 8.03 -12.99 -2.10
N LEU A 86 9.15 -12.27 -1.93
CA LEU A 86 9.47 -11.57 -0.69
C LEU A 86 8.58 -10.33 -0.50
N SER A 87 8.49 -9.47 -1.52
CA SER A 87 7.66 -8.26 -1.49
C SER A 87 6.20 -8.62 -1.32
N LEU A 88 5.73 -9.70 -1.95
CA LEU A 88 4.38 -10.19 -1.76
C LEU A 88 4.10 -10.56 -0.29
N LEU A 89 5.01 -11.26 0.37
CA LEU A 89 4.89 -11.59 1.80
C LEU A 89 4.84 -10.31 2.65
N MET A 90 5.67 -9.32 2.34
CA MET A 90 5.69 -8.04 3.05
C MET A 90 4.43 -7.20 2.81
N VAL A 91 3.87 -7.24 1.60
CA VAL A 91 2.62 -6.54 1.24
C VAL A 91 1.43 -7.17 1.96
N VAL A 92 1.34 -8.50 2.00
CA VAL A 92 0.27 -9.20 2.75
C VAL A 92 0.39 -8.92 4.24
N LEU A 93 1.61 -8.95 4.79
CA LEU A 93 1.86 -8.61 6.18
C LEU A 93 1.44 -7.16 6.49
N THR A 94 1.82 -6.20 5.63
CA THR A 94 1.46 -4.78 5.79
C THR A 94 -0.07 -4.60 5.72
N GLY A 95 -0.74 -5.30 4.80
CA GLY A 95 -2.19 -5.31 4.69
C GLY A 95 -2.87 -5.83 5.97
N LEU A 96 -2.38 -6.96 6.50
CA LEU A 96 -2.89 -7.56 7.73
C LEU A 96 -2.69 -6.64 8.94
N LEU A 97 -1.47 -6.12 9.11
CA LEU A 97 -1.15 -5.18 10.18
C LEU A 97 -1.97 -3.90 10.07
N GLY A 98 -2.23 -3.41 8.86
CA GLY A 98 -3.08 -2.23 8.66
C GLY A 98 -4.55 -2.48 9.06
N VAL A 99 -5.11 -3.66 8.76
CA VAL A 99 -6.45 -4.04 9.28
C VAL A 99 -6.45 -4.06 10.80
N LEU A 100 -5.44 -4.68 11.42
CA LEU A 100 -5.32 -4.75 12.87
C LEU A 100 -5.12 -3.37 13.51
N ALA A 101 -4.34 -2.49 12.88
CA ALA A 101 -4.11 -1.12 13.34
C ALA A 101 -5.42 -0.32 13.39
N VAL A 102 -6.26 -0.42 12.34
CA VAL A 102 -7.59 0.20 12.30
C VAL A 102 -8.52 -0.36 13.39
N LEU A 103 -8.48 -1.67 13.64
CA LEU A 103 -9.28 -2.29 14.70
C LEU A 103 -8.80 -1.92 16.11
N CYS A 104 -7.50 -1.80 16.31
CA CYS A 104 -6.92 -1.40 17.59
C CYS A 104 -7.29 0.05 17.95
N SER A 105 -7.27 0.97 16.97
CA SER A 105 -7.62 2.37 17.18
C SER A 105 -9.13 2.64 17.26
N TRP A 106 -9.99 1.62 17.21
CA TRP A 106 -11.43 1.76 17.03
C TRP A 106 -12.16 2.51 18.16
N ARG A 107 -11.61 2.44 19.38
CA ARG A 107 -12.17 3.08 20.59
C ARG A 107 -11.35 4.26 21.10
N GLU A 108 -10.15 4.47 20.58
CA GLU A 108 -9.18 5.41 21.17
C GLU A 108 -9.38 6.85 20.68
N ILE A 109 -9.88 7.03 19.45
CA ILE A 109 -9.82 8.34 18.78
C ILE A 109 -11.17 9.04 18.87
N GLU A 110 -11.24 10.11 19.67
CA GLU A 110 -12.47 10.88 19.86
C GLU A 110 -12.56 12.15 19.01
N LYS A 111 -11.44 12.66 18.47
CA LYS A 111 -11.39 13.87 17.64
C LYS A 111 -10.54 13.66 16.39
N TYR A 112 -10.97 14.26 15.26
CA TYR A 112 -10.28 14.23 13.96
C TYR A 112 -9.98 12.81 13.44
N GLN A 113 -10.99 11.92 13.50
CA GLN A 113 -10.84 10.53 13.03
C GLN A 113 -10.47 10.47 11.54
N GLY A 114 -10.97 11.42 10.74
CA GLY A 114 -10.67 11.47 9.31
C GLY A 114 -9.20 11.73 9.04
N PHE A 115 -8.60 12.69 9.75
CA PHE A 115 -7.18 13.01 9.60
C PHE A 115 -6.27 11.88 10.10
N PHE A 116 -6.59 11.27 11.24
CA PHE A 116 -5.85 10.11 11.73
C PHE A 116 -5.86 8.96 10.72
N HIS A 117 -7.04 8.57 10.23
CA HIS A 117 -7.14 7.45 9.30
C HIS A 117 -6.52 7.81 7.93
N LEU A 118 -6.53 9.07 7.51
CA LEU A 118 -5.76 9.52 6.35
C LEU A 118 -4.27 9.27 6.54
N ASN A 119 -3.69 9.75 7.63
CA ASN A 119 -2.25 9.57 7.91
C ASN A 119 -1.90 8.08 7.95
N LEU A 120 -2.68 7.29 8.69
CA LEU A 120 -2.47 5.85 8.79
C LEU A 120 -2.50 5.16 7.41
N MET A 121 -3.45 5.50 6.55
CA MET A 121 -3.56 4.91 5.21
C MET A 121 -2.39 5.32 4.31
N TRP A 122 -1.91 6.56 4.42
CA TRP A 122 -0.77 7.04 3.63
C TRP A 122 0.55 6.42 4.07
N ILE A 123 0.74 6.17 5.37
CA ILE A 123 1.88 5.39 5.88
C ILE A 123 1.84 3.99 5.25
N LEU A 124 0.71 3.28 5.38
CA LEU A 124 0.58 1.91 4.89
C LEU A 124 0.72 1.83 3.36
N GLY A 125 0.11 2.76 2.62
CA GLY A 125 0.24 2.85 1.17
C GLY A 125 1.67 3.17 0.72
N GLY A 126 2.35 4.06 1.45
CA GLY A 126 3.76 4.38 1.21
C GLY A 126 4.67 3.17 1.44
N VAL A 127 4.51 2.46 2.56
CA VAL A 127 5.25 1.22 2.87
C VAL A 127 5.03 0.16 1.79
N ILE A 128 3.79 -0.03 1.32
CA ILE A 128 3.50 -0.92 0.19
C ILE A 128 4.26 -0.47 -1.06
N GLY A 129 4.25 0.83 -1.37
CA GLY A 129 5.03 1.41 -2.46
C GLY A 129 6.53 1.15 -2.35
N VAL A 130 7.11 1.26 -1.15
CA VAL A 130 8.52 0.94 -0.87
C VAL A 130 8.85 -0.52 -1.24
N PHE A 131 7.98 -1.47 -0.91
CA PHE A 131 8.21 -2.87 -1.25
C PHE A 131 8.04 -3.18 -2.74
N LEU A 132 7.15 -2.46 -3.44
CA LEU A 132 6.92 -2.71 -4.88
C LEU A 132 7.89 -1.95 -5.79
N ALA A 133 8.48 -0.84 -5.33
CA ALA A 133 9.30 0.02 -6.17
C ALA A 133 10.68 -0.59 -6.44
N ILE A 134 11.00 -0.81 -7.72
CA ILE A 134 12.32 -1.26 -8.15
C ILE A 134 13.16 -0.10 -8.72
N ASP A 135 12.52 0.94 -9.27
CA ASP A 135 13.21 2.18 -9.63
C ASP A 135 13.67 2.89 -8.34
N MET A 136 14.97 3.17 -8.24
CA MET A 136 15.58 3.75 -7.04
C MET A 136 15.00 5.11 -6.66
N PHE A 137 14.61 5.92 -7.65
CA PHE A 137 14.00 7.21 -7.37
C PHE A 137 12.59 7.04 -6.80
N LEU A 138 11.81 6.12 -7.37
CA LEU A 138 10.48 5.79 -6.87
C LEU A 138 10.53 5.17 -5.46
N PHE A 139 11.49 4.28 -5.21
CA PHE A 139 11.73 3.69 -3.88
C PHE A 139 12.02 4.78 -2.85
N PHE A 140 12.98 5.66 -3.14
CA PHE A 140 13.33 6.77 -2.26
C PHE A 140 12.15 7.72 -2.02
N PHE A 141 11.36 7.99 -3.07
CA PHE A 141 10.18 8.82 -2.96
C PHE A 141 9.12 8.23 -2.02
N PHE A 142 8.80 6.94 -2.14
CA PHE A 142 7.88 6.28 -1.21
C PHE A 142 8.43 6.19 0.21
N TRP A 143 9.74 5.99 0.35
CA TRP A 143 10.42 5.94 1.63
C TRP A 143 10.27 7.25 2.42
N GLU A 144 10.53 8.39 1.79
CA GLU A 144 10.33 9.69 2.44
C GLU A 144 8.84 10.03 2.60
N MET A 145 8.01 9.66 1.62
CA MET A 145 6.58 9.93 1.65
C MET A 145 5.89 9.28 2.85
N MET A 146 6.24 8.06 3.26
CA MET A 146 5.61 7.41 4.41
C MET A 146 6.04 8.02 5.75
N LEU A 147 7.24 8.63 5.82
CA LEU A 147 7.76 9.23 7.05
C LEU A 147 7.01 10.51 7.43
N VAL A 148 6.58 11.31 6.44
CA VAL A 148 5.88 12.57 6.71
C VAL A 148 4.55 12.33 7.46
N PRO A 149 3.62 11.47 7.00
CA PRO A 149 2.40 11.17 7.74
C PRO A 149 2.66 10.40 9.05
N MET A 150 3.78 9.69 9.19
CA MET A 150 4.16 9.03 10.44
C MET A 150 4.55 10.02 11.53
N TYR A 151 5.07 11.20 11.14
CA TYR A 151 5.42 12.27 12.07
C TYR A 151 4.19 13.04 12.58
N PHE A 152 3.09 13.06 11.82
CA PHE A 152 1.85 13.78 12.15
C PHE A 152 0.84 12.92 12.91
#